data_AF-A0A9W5B496-F1
#
_entry.id   AF-A0A9W5B496-F1
#
_cell.length_a   1.000
_cell.length_b   1.000
_cell.length_c   1.000
_cell.angle_alpha   90.00
_cell.angle_beta   90.00
_cell.angle_gamma   90.00
#
_symmetry.space_group_name_H-M   'P 1'
#
loop_
_entity.id
_entity.type
_entity.pdbx_description
1 polymer ?
#
loop_
_entity_poly.entity_id
_entity_poly.type
_entity_poly.pdbx_seq_one_letter_code
_entity_poly.pdbx_strand_id
1 'polypeptide(L)'
;MTPAARWVSFGGKKTGKNQIIMSPERFNQCLRVIRWTPINIASALQCELSWIEALEAGNEEVPEGLATWLETLAQAHEALPPPSTYRGKRSTF
;
A
#
# COMPACT_ATOMS: atom_id res chain seq x y z
N MET A 1 0.68 29.09 -0.68
CA MET A 1 0.85 28.44 0.64
C MET A 1 0.30 27.03 0.53
N THR A 2 1.18 26.06 0.29
CA THR A 2 0.84 24.63 0.17
C THR A 2 0.86 24.03 1.58
N PRO A 3 -0.14 23.25 2.02
CA PRO A 3 -0.09 22.67 3.35
C PRO A 3 0.98 21.57 3.36
N ALA A 4 1.95 21.72 4.26
CA ALA A 4 2.96 20.73 4.52
C ALA A 4 2.29 19.42 4.95
N ALA A 5 2.51 18.35 4.19
CA ALA A 5 2.07 17.01 4.55
C ALA A 5 2.61 16.68 5.95
N ARG A 6 1.70 16.46 6.89
CA ARG A 6 2.01 16.07 8.26
C ARG A 6 2.39 14.59 8.25
N TRP A 7 3.68 14.31 8.21
CA TRP A 7 4.23 12.96 8.29
C TRP A 7 3.86 12.33 9.64
N VAL A 8 3.12 11.22 9.62
CA VAL A 8 2.83 10.40 10.81
C VAL A 8 3.92 9.34 10.94
N SER A 9 4.59 9.28 12.09
CA SER A 9 5.61 8.27 12.39
C SER A 9 4.96 6.94 12.74
N PHE A 10 5.34 5.86 12.04
CA PHE A 10 4.81 4.52 12.24
C PHE A 10 5.47 3.76 13.39
N GLY A 11 4.66 2.99 14.14
CA GLY A 11 5.09 2.05 15.16
C GLY A 11 5.48 0.70 14.55
N GLY A 12 6.77 0.50 14.32
CA GLY A 12 7.38 -0.79 13.99
C GLY A 12 8.32 -1.27 15.12
N LYS A 13 8.55 -2.58 15.23
CA LYS A 13 9.55 -3.13 16.15
C LYS A 13 10.95 -2.72 15.69
N LYS A 14 11.76 -2.17 16.59
CA LYS A 14 13.15 -1.75 16.28
C LYS A 14 14.11 -2.94 16.41
N THR A 15 14.80 -3.28 15.33
CA THR A 15 15.95 -4.20 15.36
C THR A 15 17.26 -3.38 15.42
N GLY A 16 18.40 -4.03 15.73
CA GLY A 16 19.69 -3.39 16.05
C GLY A 16 20.35 -2.53 14.95
N LYS A 17 19.70 -2.37 13.80
CA LYS A 17 19.94 -1.32 12.80
C LYS A 17 18.60 -0.61 12.64
N ASN A 18 18.56 0.72 12.77
CA ASN A 18 17.34 1.55 12.93
C ASN A 18 16.38 1.54 11.71
N GLN A 19 15.89 0.35 11.30
CA GLN A 19 15.09 0.09 10.12
C GLN A 19 13.66 -0.29 10.55
N ILE A 20 12.68 0.36 9.94
CA ILE A 20 11.25 0.06 10.17
C ILE A 20 10.86 -1.02 9.15
N ILE A 21 10.71 -2.26 9.63
CA ILE A 21 10.24 -3.38 8.81
C ILE A 21 8.71 -3.31 8.75
N MET A 22 8.13 -3.24 7.55
CA MET A 22 6.68 -3.33 7.34
C MET A 22 6.23 -4.75 7.63
N SER A 23 5.21 -4.91 8.48
CA SER A 23 4.63 -6.22 8.76
C SER A 23 3.73 -6.70 7.61
N PRO A 24 3.54 -8.02 7.45
CA PRO A 24 2.62 -8.56 6.45
C PRO A 24 1.18 -8.06 6.63
N GLU A 25 0.72 -7.88 7.87
CA GLU A 25 -0.62 -7.33 8.15
C GLU A 25 -0.75 -5.90 7.65
N ARG A 26 0.30 -5.09 7.80
CA ARG A 26 0.33 -3.70 7.33
C ARG A 26 0.43 -3.63 5.81
N PHE A 27 1.23 -4.50 5.20
CA PHE A 27 1.29 -4.66 3.73
C PHE A 27 -0.11 -4.94 3.17
N ASN A 28 -0.79 -5.95 3.72
CA ASN A 28 -2.17 -6.29 3.35
C ASN A 28 -3.17 -5.16 3.61
N GLN A 29 -2.97 -4.38 4.67
CA GLN A 29 -3.80 -3.20 4.94
C GLN A 29 -3.62 -2.14 3.86
N CYS A 30 -2.39 -1.84 3.44
CA CYS A 30 -2.11 -0.87 2.38
C CYS A 30 -2.80 -1.28 1.06
N LEU A 31 -2.67 -2.55 0.66
CA LEU A 31 -3.32 -3.06 -0.55
C LEU A 31 -4.85 -2.92 -0.48
N ARG A 32 -5.46 -3.24 0.66
CA ARG A 32 -6.91 -3.09 0.86
C ARG A 32 -7.38 -1.64 0.77
N VAL A 33 -6.62 -0.70 1.35
CA VAL A 33 -6.93 0.74 1.27
C VAL A 33 -6.91 1.22 -0.18
N ILE A 34 -5.89 0.82 -0.94
CA ILE A 34 -5.71 1.17 -2.36
C ILE A 34 -6.64 0.33 -3.27
N ARG A 35 -7.33 -0.67 -2.71
CA ARG A 35 -8.20 -1.63 -3.40
C ARG A 35 -7.46 -2.45 -4.45
N TRP A 36 -6.21 -2.78 -4.19
CA TRP A 36 -5.36 -3.62 -5.03
C TRP A 36 -5.37 -5.06 -4.54
N THR A 37 -5.32 -6.00 -5.48
CA THR A 37 -5.02 -7.43 -5.24
C THR A 37 -3.52 -7.69 -5.47
N PRO A 38 -3.00 -8.88 -5.08
CA PRO A 38 -1.62 -9.27 -5.40
C PRO A 38 -1.26 -9.16 -6.88
N ILE A 39 -2.22 -9.45 -7.77
CA ILE A 39 -2.05 -9.33 -9.22
C ILE A 39 -1.83 -7.87 -9.64
N ASN A 40 -2.53 -6.91 -9.01
CA ASN A 40 -2.39 -5.49 -9.33
C ASN A 40 -0.99 -4.97 -9.01
N ILE A 41 -0.45 -5.31 -7.84
CA ILE A 41 0.90 -4.87 -7.44
C ILE A 41 1.99 -5.60 -8.23
N ALA A 42 1.84 -6.92 -8.47
CA ALA A 42 2.77 -7.67 -9.31
C ALA A 42 2.85 -7.06 -10.72
N SER A 43 1.70 -6.70 -11.29
CA SER A 43 1.63 -5.99 -12.57
C SER A 43 2.27 -4.59 -12.52
N ALA A 44 2.02 -3.81 -11.46
CA ALA A 44 2.59 -2.47 -11.31
C ALA A 44 4.12 -2.47 -11.17
N LEU A 45 4.67 -3.47 -10.49
CA LEU A 45 6.11 -3.65 -10.29
C LEU A 45 6.79 -4.45 -11.41
N GLN A 46 6.01 -5.07 -12.29
CA GLN A 46 6.49 -6.03 -13.30
C GLN A 46 7.35 -7.13 -12.68
N CYS A 47 6.87 -7.70 -11.57
CA CYS A 47 7.55 -8.77 -10.85
C CYS A 47 6.68 -10.04 -10.76
N GLU A 48 7.29 -11.11 -10.25
CA GLU A 48 6.62 -12.39 -10.07
C GLU A 48 5.51 -12.31 -9.01
N LEU A 49 4.33 -12.84 -9.36
CA LEU A 49 3.19 -12.91 -8.44
C LEU A 49 3.52 -13.69 -7.17
N SER A 50 4.28 -14.79 -7.29
CA SER A 50 4.67 -15.64 -6.17
C SER A 50 5.52 -14.91 -5.12
N TRP A 51 6.32 -13.92 -5.54
CA TRP A 51 7.07 -13.08 -4.61
C TRP A 51 6.14 -12.15 -3.81
N ILE A 52 5.13 -11.55 -4.47
CA ILE A 52 4.11 -10.76 -3.79
C ILE A 52 3.31 -11.60 -2.79
N GLU A 53 2.92 -12.82 -3.18
CA GLU A 53 2.21 -13.75 -2.29
C GLU A 53 3.07 -14.13 -1.07
N ALA A 54 4.39 -14.28 -1.25
CA ALA A 54 5.31 -14.53 -0.14
C ALA A 54 5.40 -13.33 0.83
N LEU A 55 5.41 -12.09 0.32
CA LEU A 55 5.35 -10.87 1.14
C LEU A 55 4.04 -10.77 1.92
N GLU A 56 2.90 -11.07 1.28
CA GLU A 56 1.58 -11.08 1.90
C GLU A 56 1.47 -12.13 3.02
N ALA A 57 2.04 -13.32 2.80
CA ALA A 57 2.06 -14.41 3.77
C ALA A 57 3.08 -14.20 4.90
N GLY A 58 3.98 -13.22 4.78
CA GLY A 58 5.09 -13.01 5.71
C GLY A 58 6.21 -14.05 5.59
N ASN A 59 6.27 -14.75 4.47
CA ASN A 59 7.36 -15.68 4.15
C ASN A 59 8.60 -14.94 3.63
N GLU A 60 8.44 -13.70 3.19
CA GLU A 60 9.51 -12.82 2.72
C GLU A 60 9.36 -11.43 3.37
N GLU A 61 10.49 -10.76 3.63
CA GLU A 61 10.47 -9.41 4.20
C GLU A 61 10.12 -8.36 3.14
N VAL A 62 9.27 -7.39 3.49
CA VAL A 62 8.93 -6.28 2.61
C VAL A 62 10.11 -5.32 2.49
N PRO A 63 10.67 -5.07 1.28
CA PRO A 63 11.76 -4.11 1.11
C PRO A 63 11.35 -2.69 1.55
N GLU A 64 12.25 -1.96 2.19
CA GLU A 64 11.96 -0.63 2.76
C GLU A 64 11.44 0.39 1.73
N GLY A 65 12.02 0.39 0.53
CA GLY A 65 11.56 1.25 -0.56
C GLY A 65 10.12 0.91 -1.00
N LEU A 66 9.79 -0.38 -1.05
CA LEU A 66 8.45 -0.85 -1.38
C LEU A 66 7.45 -0.49 -0.28
N ALA A 67 7.83 -0.69 0.99
CA ALA A 67 7.04 -0.31 2.15
C ALA A 67 6.70 1.19 2.14
N THR A 68 7.71 2.05 1.93
CA THR A 68 7.54 3.51 1.89
C THR A 68 6.60 3.94 0.76
N TRP A 69 6.76 3.33 -0.41
CA TRP A 69 5.91 3.61 -1.58
C TRP A 69 4.45 3.20 -1.33
N LEU A 70 4.21 2.00 -0.78
CA LEU A 70 2.85 1.52 -0.47
C LEU A 70 2.14 2.36 0.60
N GLU A 71 2.85 2.76 1.66
CA GLU A 71 2.30 3.66 2.67
C GLU A 71 1.86 5.00 2.08
N THR A 72 2.71 5.57 1.21
CA THR A 72 2.42 6.85 0.55
C THR A 72 1.17 6.75 -0.32
N LEU A 73 1.04 5.65 -1.08
CA LEU A 73 -0.15 5.40 -1.89
C LEU A 73 -1.41 5.21 -1.04
N ALA A 74 -1.32 4.44 0.06
CA ALA A 74 -2.44 4.23 0.96
C ALA A 74 -2.93 5.56 1.57
N GLN A 75 -2.02 6.41 2.05
CA GLN A 75 -2.35 7.72 2.59
C GLN A 75 -2.99 8.64 1.55
N ALA A 76 -2.46 8.66 0.32
CA ALA A 76 -3.04 9.44 -0.77
C ALA A 76 -4.47 8.96 -1.09
N HIS A 77 -4.71 7.65 -1.08
CA HIS A 77 -6.01 7.05 -1.38
C HIS A 77 -7.04 7.31 -0.26
N GLU A 78 -6.60 7.39 1.01
CA GLU A 78 -7.45 7.81 2.12
C GLU A 78 -7.80 9.30 2.05
N ALA A 79 -6.84 10.14 1.67
CA ALA A 79 -7.03 11.59 1.55
C ALA A 79 -7.90 12.00 0.35
N LEU A 80 -8.00 11.15 -0.68
CA LEU A 80 -8.73 11.43 -1.91
C LEU A 80 -9.80 10.34 -2.18
N PRO A 81 -10.94 10.40 -1.48
CA PRO A 81 -11.99 9.39 -1.66
C PRO A 81 -12.59 9.42 -3.08
N PRO A 82 -13.12 8.29 -3.58
CA PRO A 82 -13.73 8.23 -4.91
C PRO A 82 -14.88 9.24 -5.07
N PRO A 83 -15.00 9.92 -6.23
CA PRO A 83 -16.11 10.82 -6.49
C PRO A 83 -17.44 10.08 -6.44
N SER A 84 -18.39 10.60 -5.67
CA SER A 84 -19.73 10.00 -5.50
C SER A 84 -20.60 10.10 -6.76
N THR A 85 -20.26 11.02 -7.68
CA THR A 85 -21.00 11.34 -8.91
C THR A 85 -21.14 10.19 -9.91
N TYR A 86 -20.30 9.16 -9.80
CA TYR A 86 -20.32 8.00 -10.69
C TYR A 86 -21.01 6.77 -10.07
N ARG A 87 -21.33 6.81 -8.78
CA ARG A 87 -21.99 5.69 -8.11
C ARG A 87 -23.35 5.41 -8.76
N GLY A 88 -23.57 4.17 -9.18
CA GLY A 88 -24.83 3.73 -9.77
C GLY A 88 -25.08 4.21 -11.21
N LYS A 89 -24.10 4.86 -11.85
CA LYS A 89 -24.20 5.10 -13.30
C LYS A 89 -24.21 3.77 -14.05
N ARG A 90 -25.08 3.67 -15.04
CA ARG A 90 -25.26 2.49 -15.89
C ARG A 90 -24.89 2.84 -17.32
N SER A 91 -24.38 1.85 -18.05
CA SER A 91 -24.29 1.94 -19.51
C SER A 91 -25.69 2.17 -20.08
N THR A 92 -25.78 3.04 -21.08
CA THR A 92 -27.00 3.23 -21.89
C THR A 92 -26.98 2.40 -23.18
N PHE A 93 -25.93 1.60 -23.36
CA PHE A 93 -25.81 0.60 -24.43
C PHE A 93 -26.25 -0.76 -23.93
#